data_AF-A0A7K4J6L3-F1
#
_entry.id   AF-A0A7K4J6L3-F1
#
_cell.length_a   1.000
_cell.length_b   1.000
_cell.length_c   1.000
_cell.angle_alpha   90.00
_cell.angle_beta   90.00
_cell.angle_gamma   90.00
#
_symmetry.space_group_name_H-M   'P 1'
#
loop_
_entity.id
_entity.type
_entity.pdbx_description
1 polymer ?
#
loop_
_entity_poly.entity_id
_entity_poly.type
_entity_poly.pdbx_seq_one_letter_code
_entity_poly.pdbx_strand_id
1 'polypeptide(L)'
;MAKRLLVAYGLWALGGPLGLHHLYLGRDTHALLWLLTLGGFGGAWLCDAWHLPRWVADANAVGSPRVGGGTVPGFSPPRLAGQVAVGVYFGLAAALGLPWVPALVAQPLAVGLGVLLVSSVGNQTTWAPSVLLAAFLTSLLFQGRVLAALPVSLAGSIAAQRHRRYKPQRAARLAARIYHLGLACLAFTAPLACRGLSGAAEVLGTLLALPRAATEVLLLPLRASRVLAEFLGF
;
A
#
# COMPACT_ATOMS: atom_id res chain seq x y z
N MET A 1 1.99 30.36 -2.69
CA MET A 1 3.43 30.50 -3.03
C MET A 1 3.80 29.46 -4.08
N ALA A 2 4.53 29.88 -5.11
CA ALA A 2 5.08 28.98 -6.12
C ALA A 2 6.16 28.07 -5.48
N LYS A 3 6.13 26.79 -5.86
CA LYS A 3 7.12 25.77 -5.52
C LYS A 3 8.35 25.95 -6.40
N ARG A 4 9.54 25.88 -5.80
CA ARG A 4 10.82 26.03 -6.48
C ARG A 4 11.42 24.64 -6.76
N LEU A 5 11.88 24.44 -7.99
CA LEU A 5 12.46 23.16 -8.43
C LEU A 5 13.74 22.81 -7.64
N LEU A 6 14.61 23.80 -7.39
CA LEU A 6 15.83 23.61 -6.59
C LEU A 6 15.54 23.09 -5.18
N VAL A 7 14.50 23.63 -4.53
CA VAL A 7 14.10 23.18 -3.19
C VAL A 7 13.59 21.74 -3.24
N ALA A 8 12.82 21.39 -4.27
CA ALA A 8 12.35 20.02 -4.46
C ALA A 8 13.52 19.04 -4.64
N TYR A 9 14.53 19.38 -5.45
CA TYR A 9 15.73 18.53 -5.62
C TYR A 9 16.58 18.44 -4.34
N GLY A 10 16.74 19.55 -3.60
CA GLY A 10 17.43 19.52 -2.31
C GLY A 10 16.75 18.59 -1.31
N LEU A 11 15.42 18.65 -1.23
CA LEU A 11 14.64 17.74 -0.38
C LEU A 11 14.66 16.29 -0.86
N TRP A 12 14.73 16.05 -2.16
CA TRP A 12 14.89 14.72 -2.73
C TRP A 12 16.28 14.14 -2.42
N ALA A 13 17.35 14.92 -2.51
CA ALA A 13 18.70 14.44 -2.22
C ALA A 13 18.92 14.15 -0.72
N LEU A 14 18.41 15.01 0.16
CA LEU A 14 18.58 14.88 1.62
C LEU A 14 17.56 13.93 2.25
N GLY A 15 16.40 13.79 1.64
CA GLY A 15 15.22 13.19 2.25
C GLY A 15 14.38 12.34 1.29
N GLY A 16 14.98 11.90 0.19
CA GLY A 16 14.32 11.10 -0.86
C GLY A 16 13.63 9.85 -0.32
N PRO A 17 14.35 8.96 0.41
CA PRO A 17 13.74 7.77 1.00
C PRO A 17 12.61 8.08 1.99
N LEU A 18 12.67 9.22 2.67
CA LEU A 18 11.65 9.67 3.62
C LEU A 18 10.47 10.38 2.94
N GLY A 19 10.56 10.70 1.64
CA GLY A 19 9.50 11.34 0.88
C GLY A 19 9.32 12.85 1.15
N LEU A 20 10.37 13.56 1.60
CA LEU A 20 10.27 14.99 1.95
C LEU A 20 9.88 15.87 0.75
N HIS A 21 10.37 15.53 -0.45
CA HIS A 21 10.01 16.23 -1.69
C HIS A 21 8.51 16.10 -2.00
N HIS A 22 7.88 14.96 -1.69
CA HIS A 22 6.43 14.77 -1.84
C HIS A 22 5.63 15.63 -0.86
N LEU A 23 6.10 15.75 0.38
CA LEU A 23 5.48 16.62 1.40
C LEU A 23 5.53 18.09 0.95
N TYR A 24 6.65 18.55 0.42
CA TYR A 24 6.82 19.91 -0.11
C TYR A 24 5.85 20.21 -1.27
N LEU A 25 5.64 19.22 -2.15
CA LEU A 25 4.76 19.32 -3.32
C LEU A 25 3.27 19.18 -3.00
N GLY A 26 2.88 18.94 -1.74
CA GLY A 26 1.47 18.79 -1.37
C GLY A 26 0.92 17.37 -1.53
N ARG A 27 1.79 16.37 -1.76
CA ARG A 27 1.42 14.98 -2.08
C ARG A 27 1.50 14.09 -0.84
N ASP A 28 0.68 14.35 0.16
CA ASP A 28 0.75 13.69 1.48
C ASP A 28 0.68 12.18 1.42
N THR A 29 -0.25 11.61 0.66
CA THR A 29 -0.37 10.15 0.50
C THR A 29 0.90 9.53 -0.06
N HIS A 30 1.57 10.24 -0.97
CA HIS A 30 2.82 9.77 -1.59
C HIS A 30 3.98 9.84 -0.61
N ALA A 31 4.04 10.92 0.19
CA ALA A 31 5.00 11.05 1.28
C ALA A 31 4.82 9.95 2.33
N LEU A 32 3.58 9.66 2.74
CA LEU A 32 3.27 8.57 3.66
C LEU A 32 3.72 7.22 3.10
N LEU A 33 3.41 6.96 1.83
CA LEU A 33 3.82 5.72 1.17
C LEU A 33 5.34 5.57 1.19
N TRP A 34 6.10 6.64 0.92
CA TRP A 34 7.56 6.61 0.93
C TRP A 34 8.09 6.37 2.34
N LEU A 35 7.53 7.05 3.34
CA LEU A 35 7.92 6.88 4.73
C LEU A 35 7.70 5.44 5.22
N LEU A 36 6.55 4.84 4.87
CA LEU A 36 6.20 3.48 5.29
C LEU A 36 6.94 2.38 4.51
N THR A 37 7.45 2.68 3.32
CA THR A 37 8.16 1.70 2.46
C THR A 37 9.65 2.00 2.32
N LEU A 38 10.17 2.97 3.08
CA LEU A 38 11.55 3.45 3.00
C LEU A 38 11.95 3.83 1.56
N GLY A 39 11.17 4.70 0.92
CA GLY A 39 11.43 5.22 -0.42
C GLY A 39 10.93 4.32 -1.55
N GLY A 40 9.84 3.60 -1.33
CA GLY A 40 9.28 2.63 -2.27
C GLY A 40 10.17 1.40 -2.41
N PHE A 41 10.41 0.74 -1.28
CA PHE A 41 11.29 -0.42 -1.12
C PHE A 41 12.76 -0.10 -1.42
N GLY A 42 13.23 1.09 -1.03
CA GLY A 42 14.63 1.52 -1.11
C GLY A 42 15.09 2.07 -2.47
N GLY A 43 14.39 1.74 -3.56
CA GLY A 43 14.83 2.12 -4.92
C GLY A 43 13.92 3.09 -5.68
N ALA A 44 12.61 3.09 -5.41
CA ALA A 44 11.67 3.87 -6.23
C ALA A 44 11.90 5.38 -6.16
N TRP A 45 12.42 5.89 -5.04
CA TRP A 45 12.74 7.31 -4.89
C TRP A 45 13.81 7.81 -5.87
N LEU A 46 14.69 6.95 -6.41
CA LEU A 46 15.63 7.35 -7.46
C LEU A 46 14.89 7.75 -8.75
N CYS A 47 13.83 7.01 -9.08
CA CYS A 47 13.00 7.27 -10.24
C CYS A 47 12.17 8.56 -10.12
N ASP A 48 12.00 9.09 -8.91
CA ASP A 48 11.29 10.34 -8.68
C ASP A 48 12.04 11.54 -9.27
N ALA A 49 13.36 11.49 -9.41
CA ALA A 49 14.17 12.58 -9.95
C ALA A 49 13.69 12.99 -11.35
N TRP A 50 13.41 12.01 -12.23
CA TRP A 50 12.92 12.27 -13.59
C TRP A 50 11.49 12.85 -13.62
N HIS A 51 10.70 12.60 -12.57
CA HIS A 51 9.31 13.06 -12.50
C HIS A 51 9.15 14.40 -11.79
N LEU A 52 10.18 14.83 -11.04
CA LEU A 52 10.15 16.01 -10.19
C LEU A 52 9.83 17.32 -10.94
N PRO A 53 10.39 17.61 -12.14
CA PRO A 53 10.07 18.83 -12.88
C PRO A 53 8.57 18.92 -13.21
N ARG A 54 7.97 17.81 -13.64
CA ARG A 54 6.54 17.73 -13.95
C ARG A 54 5.69 17.99 -12.71
N TRP A 55 6.04 17.39 -11.58
CA TRP A 55 5.25 17.58 -10.35
C TRP A 55 5.37 18.97 -9.75
N VAL A 56 6.51 19.65 -9.92
CA VAL A 56 6.66 21.07 -9.55
C VAL A 56 5.76 21.94 -10.43
N ALA A 57 5.75 21.69 -11.75
CA ALA A 57 4.84 22.38 -12.67
C ALA A 57 3.36 22.14 -12.29
N ASP A 58 2.99 20.89 -12.02
CA ASP A 58 1.62 20.53 -11.59
C ASP A 58 1.22 21.24 -10.30
N ALA A 59 2.12 21.32 -9.32
CA ALA A 59 1.88 21.98 -8.03
C ALA A 59 1.71 23.51 -8.18
N ASN A 60 2.40 24.11 -9.15
CA ASN A 60 2.27 25.54 -9.47
C ASN A 60 1.03 25.83 -10.31
N ALA A 61 0.59 24.90 -11.15
CA ALA A 61 -0.61 25.02 -11.99
C ALA A 61 -1.93 24.94 -11.22
N VAL A 62 -1.93 24.54 -9.94
CA VAL A 62 -3.14 24.47 -9.08
C VAL A 62 -3.82 25.84 -8.90
N GLY A 63 -3.15 26.95 -9.24
CA GLY A 63 -3.73 28.30 -9.27
C GLY A 63 -4.55 28.63 -10.53
N SER A 64 -4.50 27.81 -11.59
CA SER A 64 -5.29 28.02 -12.81
C SER A 64 -6.55 27.13 -12.80
N PRO A 65 -7.71 27.63 -13.28
CA PRO A 65 -8.92 26.83 -13.37
C PRO A 65 -8.66 25.65 -14.31
N ARG A 66 -8.68 24.42 -13.79
CA ARG A 66 -8.61 23.23 -14.64
C ARG A 66 -9.95 23.09 -15.36
N VAL A 67 -9.94 23.36 -16.67
CA VAL A 67 -11.00 22.96 -17.60
C VAL A 67 -10.84 21.45 -17.85
N GLY A 68 -11.91 20.68 -17.61
CA GLY A 68 -12.02 19.24 -17.91
C GLY A 68 -12.20 18.40 -16.64
N GLY A 69 -13.36 17.81 -16.33
CA GLY A 69 -14.45 17.35 -17.20
C GLY A 69 -14.49 15.82 -17.17
N GLY A 70 -15.31 15.26 -16.28
CA GLY A 70 -15.99 13.95 -16.38
C GLY A 70 -15.24 12.64 -16.71
N THR A 71 -13.94 12.63 -16.99
CA THR A 71 -13.27 11.47 -17.60
C THR A 71 -12.57 10.58 -16.57
N VAL A 72 -13.06 9.35 -16.38
CA VAL A 72 -12.49 8.37 -15.43
C VAL A 72 -10.97 8.23 -15.61
N PRO A 73 -10.16 8.19 -14.54
CA PRO A 73 -8.71 8.07 -14.66
C PRO A 73 -8.29 6.80 -15.42
N GLY A 74 -7.30 6.92 -16.29
CA GLY A 74 -6.76 5.81 -17.08
C GLY A 74 -6.12 4.71 -16.23
N PHE A 75 -6.17 3.46 -16.73
CA PHE A 75 -5.52 2.32 -16.10
C PHE A 75 -4.00 2.48 -16.17
N SER A 76 -3.31 2.26 -15.03
CA SER A 76 -1.85 2.37 -14.93
C SER A 76 -1.27 1.07 -14.38
N PRO A 77 -0.62 0.25 -15.23
CA PRO A 77 0.08 -0.96 -14.80
C PRO A 77 1.04 -0.77 -13.61
N PRO A 78 1.89 0.29 -13.55
CA PRO A 78 2.78 0.47 -12.40
C PRO A 78 2.03 0.74 -11.09
N ARG A 79 0.83 1.33 -11.16
CA ARG A 79 -0.02 1.53 -9.98
C ARG A 79 -0.61 0.21 -9.51
N LEU A 80 -1.07 -0.64 -10.42
CA LEU A 80 -1.56 -1.96 -10.06
C LEU A 80 -0.45 -2.79 -9.39
N ALA A 81 0.75 -2.80 -9.97
CA ALA A 81 1.90 -3.48 -9.38
C ALA A 81 2.23 -2.92 -7.99
N GLY A 82 2.24 -1.60 -7.83
CA GLY A 82 2.44 -0.96 -6.53
C GLY A 82 1.35 -1.33 -5.51
N GLN A 83 0.08 -1.37 -5.91
CA GLN A 83 -1.03 -1.75 -5.03
C GLN A 83 -0.87 -3.19 -4.53
N VAL A 84 -0.50 -4.12 -5.42
CA VAL A 84 -0.25 -5.51 -5.06
C VAL A 84 0.95 -5.63 -4.12
N ALA A 85 2.08 -5.00 -4.47
CA ALA A 85 3.30 -5.08 -3.66
C ALA A 85 3.11 -4.49 -2.26
N VAL A 86 2.51 -3.30 -2.17
CA VAL A 86 2.30 -2.61 -0.88
C VAL A 86 1.20 -3.28 -0.06
N GLY A 87 0.15 -3.80 -0.70
CA GLY A 87 -0.87 -4.59 0.02
C GLY A 87 -0.29 -5.87 0.62
N VAL A 88 0.52 -6.62 -0.13
CA VAL A 88 1.25 -7.79 0.41
C VAL A 88 2.17 -7.37 1.56
N TYR A 89 2.94 -6.29 1.39
CA TYR A 89 3.82 -5.76 2.43
C TYR A 89 3.06 -5.43 3.72
N PHE A 90 1.90 -4.76 3.62
CA PHE A 90 1.07 -4.44 4.80
C PHE A 90 0.46 -5.69 5.44
N GLY A 91 0.05 -6.69 4.64
CA GLY A 91 -0.44 -7.97 5.16
C GLY A 91 0.63 -8.71 5.96
N LEU A 92 1.85 -8.78 5.45
CA LEU A 92 3.00 -9.35 6.16
C LEU A 92 3.34 -8.55 7.42
N ALA A 93 3.34 -7.22 7.33
CA ALA A 93 3.55 -6.34 8.47
C ALA A 93 2.49 -6.56 9.56
N ALA A 94 1.23 -6.82 9.22
CA ALA A 94 0.20 -7.13 10.21
C ALA A 94 0.38 -8.51 10.85
N ALA A 95 0.75 -9.53 10.07
CA ALA A 95 1.06 -10.86 10.61
C ALA A 95 2.24 -10.82 11.60
N LEU A 96 3.20 -9.93 11.35
CA LEU A 96 4.32 -9.68 12.25
C LEU A 96 3.94 -8.74 13.40
N GLY A 97 3.19 -7.68 13.18
CA GLY A 97 2.95 -6.65 14.19
C GLY A 97 1.79 -6.92 15.14
N LEU A 98 0.82 -7.76 14.75
CA LEU A 98 -0.46 -7.94 15.46
C LEU A 98 -0.80 -9.43 15.69
N PRO A 99 0.07 -10.25 16.31
CA PRO A 99 -0.21 -11.68 16.52
C PRO A 99 -1.43 -11.93 17.43
N TRP A 100 -1.80 -10.96 18.26
CA TRP A 100 -2.97 -11.04 19.14
C TRP A 100 -4.30 -10.78 18.43
N VAL A 101 -4.27 -10.22 17.21
CA VAL A 101 -5.49 -10.00 16.42
C VAL A 101 -5.68 -11.19 15.50
N PRO A 102 -6.89 -11.77 15.39
CA PRO A 102 -7.16 -12.85 14.46
C PRO A 102 -6.72 -12.49 13.03
N ALA A 103 -5.92 -13.37 12.40
CA ALA A 103 -5.40 -13.14 11.05
C ALA A 103 -6.50 -12.90 10.01
N LEU A 104 -7.68 -13.49 10.22
CA LEU A 104 -8.88 -13.29 9.39
C LEU A 104 -9.36 -11.83 9.37
N VAL A 105 -9.01 -11.02 10.38
CA VAL A 105 -9.38 -9.61 10.48
C VAL A 105 -8.19 -8.71 10.21
N ALA A 106 -7.06 -8.95 10.89
CA ALA A 106 -5.87 -8.09 10.78
C ALA A 106 -5.30 -8.06 9.36
N GLN A 107 -5.21 -9.21 8.71
CA GLN A 107 -4.60 -9.33 7.39
C GLN A 107 -5.38 -8.61 6.28
N PRO A 108 -6.68 -8.88 6.03
CA PRO A 108 -7.41 -8.19 4.97
C PRO A 108 -7.55 -6.69 5.23
N LEU A 109 -7.64 -6.28 6.50
CA LEU A 109 -7.64 -4.87 6.86
C LEU A 109 -6.33 -4.20 6.45
N ALA A 110 -5.18 -4.77 6.85
CA ALA A 110 -3.88 -4.21 6.54
C ALA A 110 -3.59 -4.21 5.04
N VAL A 111 -3.86 -5.32 4.34
CA VAL A 111 -3.73 -5.40 2.88
C VAL A 111 -4.61 -4.35 2.20
N GLY A 112 -5.86 -4.23 2.62
CA GLY A 112 -6.79 -3.23 2.10
C GLY A 112 -6.29 -1.79 2.32
N LEU A 113 -5.75 -1.47 3.50
CA LEU A 113 -5.15 -0.17 3.77
C LEU A 113 -3.94 0.12 2.89
N GLY A 114 -3.07 -0.88 2.65
CA GLY A 114 -1.94 -0.77 1.73
C GLY A 114 -2.37 -0.50 0.28
N VAL A 115 -3.36 -1.24 -0.21
CA VAL A 115 -3.95 -1.01 -1.54
C VAL A 115 -4.59 0.38 -1.64
N LEU A 116 -5.32 0.80 -0.60
CA LEU A 116 -5.97 2.12 -0.56
C LEU A 116 -4.94 3.26 -0.55
N LEU A 117 -3.84 3.09 0.18
CA LEU A 117 -2.74 4.03 0.21
C LEU A 117 -2.17 4.27 -1.19
N VAL A 118 -1.84 3.21 -1.92
CA VAL A 118 -1.31 3.31 -3.30
C VAL A 118 -2.37 3.82 -4.28
N SER A 119 -3.63 3.39 -4.13
CA SER A 119 -4.73 3.87 -4.97
C SER A 119 -4.93 5.38 -4.86
N SER A 120 -4.62 5.94 -3.68
CA SER A 120 -4.80 7.35 -3.34
C SER A 120 -3.59 8.23 -3.68
N VAL A 121 -2.56 7.68 -4.36
CA VAL A 121 -1.36 8.42 -4.77
C VAL A 121 -1.69 9.33 -5.96
N GLY A 122 -1.35 10.61 -5.82
CA GLY A 122 -1.56 11.63 -6.84
C GLY A 122 -2.96 12.24 -6.76
N ASN A 123 -3.62 12.39 -7.90
CA ASN A 123 -4.96 12.97 -8.03
C ASN A 123 -6.08 11.93 -8.08
N GLN A 124 -5.76 10.64 -7.95
CA GLN A 124 -6.71 9.53 -7.99
C GLN A 124 -7.00 9.03 -6.58
N THR A 125 -8.19 8.47 -6.40
CA THR A 125 -8.60 7.71 -5.22
C THR A 125 -9.55 6.60 -5.68
N THR A 126 -9.90 5.69 -4.79
CA THR A 126 -10.88 4.64 -5.06
C THR A 126 -11.92 4.59 -3.95
N TRP A 127 -13.02 3.90 -4.20
CA TRP A 127 -14.06 3.72 -3.21
C TRP A 127 -13.62 2.67 -2.16
N ALA A 128 -13.29 3.15 -0.96
CA ALA A 128 -12.69 2.34 0.10
C ALA A 128 -13.48 1.07 0.46
N PRO A 129 -14.81 1.09 0.59
CA PRO A 129 -15.57 -0.10 0.95
C PRO A 129 -15.45 -1.23 -0.08
N SER A 130 -15.30 -0.95 -1.38
CA SER A 130 -15.10 -2.01 -2.38
C SER A 130 -13.77 -2.74 -2.21
N VAL A 131 -12.70 -2.00 -1.89
CA VAL A 131 -11.38 -2.60 -1.69
C VAL A 131 -11.37 -3.45 -0.43
N LEU A 132 -11.94 -2.94 0.65
CA LEU A 132 -12.04 -3.68 1.91
C LEU A 132 -12.93 -4.90 1.76
N LEU A 133 -14.11 -4.77 1.15
CA LEU A 133 -15.00 -5.90 0.90
C LEU A 133 -14.31 -7.00 0.08
N ALA A 134 -13.64 -6.63 -1.02
CA ALA A 134 -12.88 -7.58 -1.83
C ALA A 134 -11.76 -8.27 -1.03
N ALA A 135 -11.04 -7.51 -0.20
CA ALA A 135 -10.00 -8.05 0.66
C ALA A 135 -10.55 -9.04 1.70
N PHE A 136 -11.64 -8.69 2.39
CA PHE A 136 -12.29 -9.56 3.38
C PHE A 136 -12.87 -10.82 2.76
N LEU A 137 -13.60 -10.70 1.64
CA LEU A 137 -14.16 -11.87 0.93
C LEU A 137 -13.06 -12.83 0.48
N THR A 138 -11.98 -12.30 -0.08
CA THR A 138 -10.85 -13.13 -0.52
C THR A 138 -10.16 -13.77 0.68
N SER A 139 -9.97 -13.03 1.77
CA SER A 139 -9.32 -13.58 2.97
C SER A 139 -10.13 -14.71 3.61
N LEU A 140 -11.46 -14.65 3.53
CA LEU A 140 -12.36 -15.70 4.01
C LEU A 140 -12.19 -16.98 3.17
N LEU A 141 -12.10 -16.85 1.85
CA LEU A 141 -11.87 -17.98 0.93
C LEU A 141 -10.54 -18.71 1.21
N PHE A 142 -9.50 -17.97 1.59
CA PHE A 142 -8.17 -18.53 1.87
C PHE A 142 -7.88 -18.71 3.38
N GLN A 143 -8.92 -18.71 4.22
CA GLN A 143 -8.87 -19.00 5.65
C GLN A 143 -7.85 -18.18 6.46
N GLY A 144 -7.56 -16.95 6.05
CA GLY A 144 -6.66 -16.05 6.80
C GLY A 144 -5.19 -16.52 6.91
N ARG A 145 -4.72 -17.43 6.05
CA ARG A 145 -3.30 -17.81 6.01
C ARG A 145 -2.43 -16.62 5.57
N VAL A 146 -1.17 -16.56 6.03
CA VAL A 146 -0.20 -15.47 5.69
C VAL A 146 -0.04 -15.28 4.18
N LEU A 147 -0.08 -16.38 3.42
CA LEU A 147 0.02 -16.36 1.96
C LEU A 147 -1.24 -15.90 1.24
N ALA A 148 -2.36 -15.79 1.95
CA ALA A 148 -3.54 -15.15 1.41
C ALA A 148 -3.31 -13.65 1.16
N ALA A 149 -2.26 -13.04 1.71
CA ALA A 149 -1.91 -11.64 1.43
C ALA A 149 -1.80 -11.35 -0.08
N LEU A 150 -1.25 -12.27 -0.88
CA LEU A 150 -1.13 -12.09 -2.34
C LEU A 150 -2.47 -12.09 -3.08
N PRO A 151 -3.32 -13.14 -2.98
CA PRO A 151 -4.63 -13.13 -3.64
C PRO A 151 -5.55 -12.04 -3.07
N VAL A 152 -5.52 -11.76 -1.77
CA VAL A 152 -6.26 -10.66 -1.13
C VAL A 152 -5.83 -9.32 -1.72
N SER A 153 -4.53 -9.10 -1.87
CA SER A 153 -4.01 -7.85 -2.44
C SER A 153 -4.35 -7.71 -3.90
N LEU A 154 -4.31 -8.81 -4.68
CA LEU A 154 -4.71 -8.81 -6.08
C LEU A 154 -6.19 -8.45 -6.24
N ALA A 155 -7.07 -9.11 -5.48
CA ALA A 155 -8.52 -8.85 -5.51
C ALA A 155 -8.83 -7.40 -5.10
N GLY A 156 -8.21 -6.92 -4.01
CA GLY A 156 -8.33 -5.53 -3.57
C GLY A 156 -7.84 -4.53 -4.63
N SER A 157 -6.74 -4.84 -5.30
CA SER A 157 -6.18 -3.99 -6.37
C SER A 157 -7.10 -3.95 -7.59
N ILE A 158 -7.68 -5.08 -8.00
CA ILE A 158 -8.67 -5.12 -9.08
C ILE A 158 -9.91 -4.29 -8.72
N ALA A 159 -10.44 -4.44 -7.50
CA ALA A 159 -11.55 -3.63 -7.01
C ALA A 159 -11.20 -2.14 -6.99
N ALA A 160 -9.98 -1.79 -6.58
CA ALA A 160 -9.49 -0.42 -6.56
C ALA A 160 -9.45 0.20 -7.98
N GLN A 161 -9.05 -0.59 -8.99
CA GLN A 161 -9.00 -0.16 -10.38
C GLN A 161 -10.40 -0.06 -11.04
N ARG A 162 -11.39 -0.82 -10.56
CA ARG A 162 -12.79 -0.74 -11.05
C ARG A 162 -13.53 0.50 -10.55
N HIS A 163 -13.25 0.96 -9.33
CA HIS A 163 -13.95 2.08 -8.70
C HIS A 163 -13.11 3.37 -8.56
N ARG A 164 -12.28 3.68 -9.57
CA ARG A 164 -11.41 4.87 -9.59
C ARG A 164 -12.21 6.17 -9.66
N ARG A 165 -11.82 7.17 -8.87
CA ARG A 165 -12.39 8.52 -8.81
C ARG A 165 -11.28 9.56 -8.66
N TYR A 166 -11.53 10.80 -9.05
CA TYR A 166 -10.60 11.88 -8.73
C TYR A 166 -10.75 12.35 -7.28
N LYS A 167 -9.62 12.72 -6.67
CA LYS A 167 -9.57 13.25 -5.32
C LYS A 167 -10.02 14.72 -5.32
N PRO A 168 -10.95 15.14 -4.44
CA PRO A 168 -11.23 16.55 -4.23
C PRO A 168 -10.00 17.22 -3.62
N GLN A 169 -9.53 18.31 -4.23
CA GLN A 169 -8.37 19.05 -3.74
C GLN A 169 -8.78 19.89 -2.53
N ARG A 170 -8.32 19.50 -1.33
CA ARG A 170 -8.61 20.23 -0.08
C ARG A 170 -7.32 20.87 0.45
N ALA A 171 -7.34 22.18 0.61
CA ALA A 171 -6.24 22.92 1.22
C ALA A 171 -6.26 22.67 2.74
N ALA A 172 -5.27 21.93 3.23
CA ALA A 172 -5.06 21.73 4.66
C ALA A 172 -3.82 22.49 5.12
N ARG A 173 -3.83 22.95 6.37
CA ARG A 173 -2.67 23.60 7.00
C ARG A 173 -1.51 22.60 7.09
N LEU A 174 -0.27 23.07 6.93
CA LEU A 174 0.93 22.22 6.96
C LEU A 174 1.04 21.42 8.27
N ALA A 175 0.80 22.07 9.42
CA ALA A 175 0.83 21.41 10.73
C ALA A 175 -0.15 20.24 10.81
N ALA A 176 -1.38 20.42 10.31
CA ALA A 176 -2.37 19.34 10.28
C ALA A 176 -1.92 18.18 9.37
N ARG A 177 -1.30 18.48 8.22
CA ARG A 177 -0.77 17.46 7.31
C ARG A 177 0.33 16.63 7.99
N ILE A 178 1.30 17.30 8.63
CA ILE A 178 2.39 16.64 9.36
C ILE A 178 1.85 15.81 10.52
N TYR A 179 0.87 16.34 11.28
CA TYR A 179 0.23 15.62 12.37
C TYR A 179 -0.42 14.31 11.90
N HIS A 180 -1.24 14.35 10.84
CA HIS A 180 -1.87 13.14 10.31
C HIS A 180 -0.86 12.13 9.76
N LEU A 181 0.22 12.61 9.12
CA LEU A 181 1.30 11.75 8.63
C LEU A 181 2.04 11.08 9.79
N GLY A 182 2.37 11.84 10.83
CA GLY A 182 3.01 11.31 12.04
C GLY A 182 2.13 10.28 12.74
N LEU A 183 0.83 10.57 12.89
CA LEU A 183 -0.14 9.64 13.49
C LEU A 183 -0.27 8.35 12.68
N ALA A 184 -0.36 8.45 11.35
CA ALA A 184 -0.42 7.27 10.47
C ALA A 184 0.88 6.46 10.51
N CYS A 185 2.03 7.12 10.56
CA CYS A 185 3.32 6.46 10.70
C CYS A 185 3.41 5.70 12.03
N LEU A 186 3.08 6.35 13.14
CA LEU A 186 3.08 5.74 14.47
C LEU A 186 2.12 4.55 14.55
N ALA A 187 0.91 4.69 14.00
CA ALA A 187 -0.07 3.60 13.96
C ALA A 187 0.44 2.36 13.20
N PHE A 188 1.26 2.55 12.17
CA PHE A 188 1.86 1.45 11.41
C PHE A 188 3.10 0.86 12.10
N THR A 189 4.00 1.70 12.60
CA THR A 189 5.31 1.26 13.11
C THR A 189 5.27 0.80 14.56
N ALA A 190 4.34 1.30 15.39
CA ALA A 190 4.30 0.97 16.81
C ALA A 190 4.10 -0.53 17.09
N PRO A 191 3.13 -1.23 16.45
CA PRO A 191 2.97 -2.68 16.68
C PRO A 191 4.21 -3.48 16.29
N LEU A 192 4.88 -3.10 15.20
CA LEU A 192 6.11 -3.73 14.74
C LEU A 192 7.28 -3.49 15.70
N ALA A 193 7.44 -2.25 16.18
CA ALA A 193 8.50 -1.87 17.11
C ALA A 193 8.34 -2.57 18.46
N CYS A 194 7.11 -2.61 19.01
CA CYS A 194 6.81 -3.32 20.25
C CYS A 194 7.17 -4.80 20.16
N ARG A 195 6.93 -5.46 19.01
CA ARG A 195 7.33 -6.87 18.82
C ARG A 195 8.83 -7.04 18.65
N GLY A 196 9.48 -6.17 17.88
CA GLY A 196 10.93 -6.19 17.70
C GLY A 196 11.70 -6.10 19.02
N LEU A 197 11.17 -5.34 19.98
CA LEU A 197 11.70 -5.22 21.34
C LEU A 197 11.41 -6.45 22.23
N SER A 198 10.34 -7.21 21.96
CA SER A 198 9.86 -8.29 22.83
C SER A 198 10.23 -9.72 22.38
N GLY A 199 10.83 -9.92 21.19
CA GLY A 199 11.41 -11.23 20.85
C GLY A 199 11.92 -11.40 19.42
N ALA A 200 13.24 -11.40 19.24
CA ALA A 200 13.90 -11.67 17.94
C ALA A 200 13.72 -13.13 17.45
N ALA A 201 13.50 -14.08 18.36
CA ALA A 201 13.39 -15.51 18.03
C ALA A 201 12.08 -15.87 17.30
N GLU A 202 10.96 -15.25 17.64
CA GLU A 202 9.66 -15.52 16.98
C GLU A 202 9.55 -14.91 15.58
N VAL A 203 10.19 -13.76 15.36
CA VAL A 203 10.27 -13.12 14.04
C VAL A 203 11.00 -14.04 13.07
N LEU A 204 12.08 -14.69 13.53
CA LEU A 204 12.82 -15.68 12.75
C LEU A 204 11.97 -16.92 12.44
N GLY A 205 11.18 -17.41 13.40
CA GLY A 205 10.24 -18.54 13.18
C GLY A 205 9.13 -18.23 12.18
N THR A 206 8.58 -17.00 12.22
CA THR A 206 7.55 -16.55 11.26
C THR A 206 8.13 -16.38 9.85
N LEU A 207 9.37 -15.89 9.74
CA LEU A 207 10.10 -15.78 8.47
C LEU A 207 10.47 -17.16 7.90
N LEU A 208 10.87 -18.11 8.75
CA LEU A 208 11.17 -19.50 8.36
C LEU A 208 9.91 -20.31 8.00
N ALA A 209 8.73 -19.91 8.46
CA ALA A 209 7.45 -20.53 8.12
C ALA A 209 6.92 -20.11 6.73
N LEU A 210 7.38 -18.99 6.15
CA LEU A 210 7.00 -18.52 4.81
C LEU A 210 7.26 -19.54 3.69
N PRO A 211 8.46 -20.15 3.56
CA PRO A 211 8.71 -21.14 2.51
C PRO A 211 7.87 -22.41 2.71
N ARG A 212 7.66 -22.85 3.95
CA ARG A 212 6.87 -24.05 4.27
C ARG A 212 5.39 -23.86 3.94
N ALA A 213 4.84 -22.69 4.24
CA ALA A 213 3.49 -22.32 3.85
C ALA A 213 3.36 -22.20 2.31
N ALA A 214 4.42 -21.73 1.61
CA ALA A 214 4.39 -21.52 0.17
C ALA A 214 4.28 -22.87 -0.58
N THR A 215 4.97 -23.89 -0.10
CA THR A 215 4.77 -25.28 -0.55
C THR A 215 3.35 -25.79 -0.32
N GLU A 216 2.72 -25.48 0.82
CA GLU A 216 1.34 -25.91 1.10
C GLU A 216 0.30 -25.23 0.17
N VAL A 217 0.51 -23.96 -0.19
CA VAL A 217 -0.36 -23.25 -1.16
C VAL A 217 -0.16 -23.75 -2.59
N LEU A 218 1.07 -24.09 -2.97
CA LEU A 218 1.38 -24.70 -4.27
C LEU A 218 0.74 -26.09 -4.41
N LEU A 219 0.56 -26.81 -3.29
CA LEU A 219 -0.01 -28.15 -3.24
C LEU A 219 -1.53 -28.18 -3.03
N LEU A 220 -2.19 -27.04 -2.73
CA LEU A 220 -3.65 -26.95 -2.63
C LEU A 220 -4.40 -27.47 -3.87
N PRO A 221 -4.02 -27.14 -5.13
CA PRO A 221 -4.68 -27.70 -6.30
C PRO A 221 -4.48 -29.23 -6.43
N LEU A 222 -3.34 -29.75 -5.98
CA LEU A 222 -3.03 -31.19 -5.98
C LEU A 222 -3.75 -31.96 -4.87
N ARG A 223 -3.98 -31.33 -3.72
CA ARG A 223 -4.80 -31.91 -2.64
C ARG A 223 -6.29 -31.84 -2.97
N ALA A 224 -6.74 -30.74 -3.57
CA ALA A 224 -8.11 -30.61 -4.04
C ALA A 224 -8.41 -31.65 -5.14
N SER A 225 -7.47 -31.90 -6.06
CA SER A 225 -7.63 -32.94 -7.09
C SER A 225 -7.59 -34.36 -6.52
N ARG A 226 -6.77 -34.63 -5.49
CA ARG A 226 -6.78 -35.92 -4.77
C ARG A 226 -8.09 -36.19 -4.04
N VAL A 227 -8.63 -35.20 -3.33
CA VAL A 227 -9.92 -35.33 -2.65
C VAL A 227 -11.05 -35.49 -3.67
N LEU A 228 -10.98 -34.80 -4.81
CA LEU A 228 -11.95 -35.00 -5.89
C LEU A 228 -11.85 -36.40 -6.52
N ALA A 229 -10.64 -36.95 -6.67
CA ALA A 229 -10.42 -38.30 -7.19
C ALA A 229 -10.93 -39.38 -6.22
N GLU A 230 -10.69 -39.21 -4.90
CA GLU A 230 -11.23 -40.10 -3.86
C GLU A 230 -12.76 -40.05 -3.80
N PHE A 231 -13.38 -38.87 -3.99
CA PHE A 231 -14.84 -38.73 -4.07
C PHE A 231 -15.44 -39.30 -5.38
N LEU A 232 -14.67 -39.37 -6.46
CA LEU A 232 -15.07 -39.93 -7.76
C LEU A 232 -14.73 -41.41 -7.92
N GLY A 233 -14.12 -42.05 -6.92
CA GLY A 233 -13.90 -43.49 -6.86
C GLY A 233 -12.82 -44.04 -7.81
N PHE A 234 -11.75 -43.29 -8.06
CA PHE A 234 -10.52 -43.78 -8.70
C PHE A 234 -9.45 -44.16 -7.68
#